data_AF-A0A6N9SNW2-F1
#
_entry.id   AF-A0A6N9SNW2-F1
#
_cell.length_a   1.000
_cell.length_b   1.000
_cell.length_c   1.000
_cell.angle_alpha   90.00
_cell.angle_beta   90.00
_cell.angle_gamma   90.00
#
_symmetry.space_group_name_H-M   'P 1'
#
loop_
_entity.id
_entity.type
_entity.pdbx_description
1 polymer ?
#
loop_
_entity_poly.entity_id
_entity_poly.type
_entity_poly.pdbx_seq_one_letter_code
_entity_poly.pdbx_strand_id
1 'polypeptide(L)'
;MYRFFVIQLVSALLLLGLVKAGFVTMPAIFLLALAQGVLAAILNLLWRAPRWWLPLHLGFLPAALGLVQWRVSPLWYGSLFVILLLVYWNTFRSRVPLFLTNHATLSVLKEVVGERSPRCFVDLGCGTGSVLVAVARQFPEVECMGYEVAPLPWLLGKIRSQGLPNCKILLRSFWPVSLSHADMVYAFLSPVPMSRLWQKVAQEMPEGSVFVSNSFVVPDTHFSSQYAASDGQRTLYLYDIPHGEAALSGRQLGA
;
A
#
# COMPACT_ATOMS: atom_id res chain seq x y z
N MET A 1 -17.01 -3.07 7.67
CA MET A 1 -17.18 -4.26 6.81
C MET A 1 -18.32 -5.17 7.27
N TYR A 2 -18.46 -5.48 8.57
CA TYR A 2 -19.54 -6.36 9.08
C TYR A 2 -20.97 -5.95 8.62
N ARG A 3 -21.25 -4.64 8.55
CA ARG A 3 -22.54 -4.08 8.10
C ARG A 3 -22.95 -4.59 6.70
N PHE A 4 -22.00 -4.78 5.79
CA PHE A 4 -22.28 -5.31 4.45
C PHE A 4 -22.89 -6.71 4.54
N PHE A 5 -22.29 -7.59 5.33
CA PHE A 5 -22.76 -8.96 5.51
C PHE A 5 -24.08 -9.04 6.28
N VAL A 6 -24.30 -8.14 7.26
CA VAL A 6 -25.59 -8.05 7.95
C VAL A 6 -26.69 -7.63 6.97
N ILE A 7 -26.45 -6.63 6.12
CA ILE A 7 -27.40 -6.22 5.09
C ILE A 7 -27.74 -7.38 4.15
N GLN A 8 -26.72 -8.11 3.67
CA GLN A 8 -26.91 -9.28 2.81
C GLN A 8 -27.74 -10.38 3.46
N LEU A 9 -27.46 -10.69 4.73
CA LEU A 9 -28.17 -11.72 5.49
C LEU A 9 -29.63 -11.31 5.74
N VAL A 10 -29.85 -10.07 6.19
CA VAL A 10 -31.19 -9.57 6.49
C VAL A 10 -32.06 -9.51 5.23
N SER A 11 -31.55 -9.00 4.10
CA SER A 11 -32.32 -8.99 2.86
C SER A 11 -32.61 -10.41 2.36
N ALA A 12 -31.67 -11.35 2.50
CA ALA A 12 -31.90 -12.75 2.14
C ALA A 12 -32.99 -13.40 3.00
N LEU A 13 -32.94 -13.22 4.33
CA LEU A 13 -33.94 -13.75 5.26
C LEU A 13 -35.33 -13.13 5.03
N LEU A 14 -35.40 -11.82 4.78
CA LEU A 14 -36.66 -11.13 4.46
C LEU A 14 -37.27 -11.67 3.16
N LEU A 15 -36.46 -11.81 2.10
CA LEU A 15 -36.95 -12.34 0.83
C LEU A 15 -37.38 -13.81 0.96
N LEU A 16 -36.62 -14.63 1.67
CA LEU A 16 -36.99 -16.03 1.96
C LEU A 16 -38.30 -16.11 2.75
N GLY A 17 -38.51 -15.22 3.72
CA GLY A 17 -39.76 -15.10 4.47
C GLY A 17 -40.96 -14.76 3.57
N LEU A 18 -40.79 -13.78 2.67
CA LEU A 18 -41.83 -13.38 1.71
C LEU A 18 -42.19 -14.51 0.73
N VAL A 19 -41.20 -15.28 0.27
CA VAL A 19 -41.43 -16.46 -0.58
C VAL A 19 -42.18 -17.55 0.19
N LYS A 20 -41.75 -17.88 1.41
CA LYS A 20 -42.41 -18.90 2.25
C LYS A 20 -43.84 -18.52 2.63
N ALA A 21 -44.11 -17.25 2.84
CA ALA A 21 -45.44 -16.73 3.14
C ALA A 21 -46.35 -16.60 1.89
N GLY A 22 -45.85 -16.95 0.69
CA GLY A 22 -46.63 -16.95 -0.54
C GLY A 22 -46.82 -15.55 -1.17
N PHE A 23 -46.19 -14.50 -0.61
CA PHE A 23 -46.28 -13.15 -1.16
C PHE A 23 -45.45 -12.97 -2.44
N VAL A 24 -44.44 -13.82 -2.66
CA VAL A 24 -43.55 -13.77 -3.82
C VAL A 24 -43.43 -15.16 -4.43
N THR A 25 -43.95 -15.34 -5.64
CA THR A 25 -43.76 -16.55 -6.45
C THR A 25 -42.89 -16.23 -7.64
N MET A 26 -41.57 -16.38 -7.48
CA MET A 26 -40.62 -16.20 -8.59
C MET A 26 -40.08 -17.58 -9.01
N PRO A 27 -40.37 -18.04 -10.24
CA PRO A 27 -39.98 -19.38 -10.67
C PRO A 27 -38.47 -19.52 -10.94
N ALA A 28 -37.76 -18.40 -11.11
CA ALA A 28 -36.33 -18.38 -11.41
C ALA A 28 -35.50 -17.90 -10.21
N ILE A 29 -34.58 -18.75 -9.76
CA ILE A 29 -33.63 -18.46 -8.68
C ILE A 29 -32.79 -17.18 -8.94
N PHE A 30 -32.52 -16.87 -10.20
CA PHE A 30 -31.82 -15.64 -10.61
C PHE A 30 -32.65 -14.37 -10.36
N LEU A 31 -33.96 -14.41 -10.59
CA LEU A 31 -34.84 -13.27 -10.29
C LEU A 31 -34.93 -13.04 -8.79
N LEU A 32 -34.94 -14.11 -7.98
CA LEU A 32 -34.84 -14.00 -6.53
C LEU A 32 -33.51 -13.39 -6.09
N ALA A 33 -32.40 -13.75 -6.71
CA ALA A 33 -31.10 -13.15 -6.39
C ALA A 33 -31.02 -11.67 -6.76
N LEU A 34 -31.58 -11.26 -7.91
CA LEU A 34 -31.69 -9.85 -8.29
C LEU A 34 -32.58 -9.07 -7.31
N ALA A 35 -33.73 -9.63 -6.94
CA ALA A 35 -34.64 -9.03 -5.96
C ALA A 35 -33.98 -8.86 -4.59
N GLN A 36 -33.21 -9.87 -4.14
CA GLN A 36 -32.43 -9.80 -2.91
C GLN A 36 -31.36 -8.70 -2.99
N GLY A 37 -30.68 -8.56 -4.13
CA GLY A 37 -29.69 -7.51 -4.37
C GLY A 37 -30.29 -6.11 -4.30
N VAL A 38 -31.47 -5.91 -4.90
CA VAL A 38 -32.22 -4.64 -4.82
C VAL A 38 -32.62 -4.33 -3.37
N LEU A 39 -33.16 -5.32 -2.65
CA LEU A 39 -33.52 -5.17 -1.24
C LEU A 39 -32.29 -4.84 -0.38
N ALA A 40 -31.16 -5.49 -0.64
CA ALA A 40 -29.88 -5.20 0.03
C ALA A 40 -29.42 -3.76 -0.26
N ALA A 41 -29.55 -3.28 -1.50
CA ALA A 41 -29.20 -1.91 -1.87
C ALA A 41 -30.11 -0.88 -1.15
N ILE A 42 -31.41 -1.15 -1.03
CA ILE A 42 -32.35 -0.30 -0.28
C ILE A 42 -31.95 -0.27 1.21
N LEU A 43 -31.72 -1.43 1.82
CA LEU A 43 -31.27 -1.51 3.23
C LEU A 43 -29.93 -0.80 3.44
N ASN A 44 -29.00 -0.84 2.48
CA ASN A 44 -27.74 -0.10 2.52
C ASN A 44 -27.98 1.42 2.57
N LEU A 45 -28.90 1.93 1.75
CA LEU A 45 -29.29 3.35 1.78
C LEU A 45 -29.98 3.73 3.10
N LEU A 46 -30.91 2.90 3.59
CA LEU A 46 -31.61 3.12 4.85
C LEU A 46 -30.64 3.14 6.05
N TRP A 47 -29.65 2.24 6.04
CA TRP A 47 -28.64 2.20 7.08
C TRP A 47 -27.57 3.30 6.91
N ARG A 48 -27.65 4.15 5.88
CA ARG A 48 -26.63 5.17 5.55
C ARG A 48 -25.23 4.57 5.44
N ALA A 49 -25.14 3.37 4.88
CA ALA A 49 -23.87 2.73 4.56
C ALA A 49 -23.28 3.33 3.26
N PRO A 50 -21.98 3.13 2.99
CA PRO A 50 -21.32 3.79 1.86
C PRO A 50 -22.00 3.51 0.51
N ARG A 51 -22.21 4.55 -0.30
CA ARG A 51 -22.90 4.44 -1.59
C ARG A 51 -22.18 3.56 -2.60
N TRP A 52 -20.86 3.44 -2.50
CA TRP A 52 -20.07 2.56 -3.35
C TRP A 52 -20.35 1.07 -3.09
N TRP A 53 -21.06 0.71 -2.01
CA TRP A 53 -21.53 -0.67 -1.77
C TRP A 53 -22.75 -1.06 -2.60
N LEU A 54 -23.47 -0.10 -3.20
CA LEU A 54 -24.66 -0.37 -4.00
C LEU A 54 -24.39 -1.36 -5.16
N PRO A 55 -23.40 -1.13 -6.05
CA PRO A 55 -23.10 -2.09 -7.11
C PRO A 55 -22.69 -3.46 -6.56
N LEU A 56 -22.00 -3.49 -5.40
CA LEU A 56 -21.62 -4.74 -4.74
C LEU A 56 -22.86 -5.49 -4.23
N HIS A 57 -23.81 -4.80 -3.61
CA HIS A 57 -25.06 -5.42 -3.14
C HIS A 57 -25.89 -5.98 -4.29
N LEU A 58 -26.06 -5.21 -5.37
CA LEU A 58 -26.80 -5.63 -6.55
C LEU A 58 -26.17 -6.85 -7.24
N GLY A 59 -24.84 -6.92 -7.30
CA GLY A 59 -24.12 -7.99 -7.99
C GLY A 59 -23.82 -9.24 -7.15
N PHE A 60 -23.83 -9.15 -5.82
CA PHE A 60 -23.28 -10.20 -4.94
C PHE A 60 -23.93 -11.58 -5.14
N LEU A 61 -25.24 -11.69 -4.92
CA LEU A 61 -25.95 -12.97 -4.99
C LEU A 61 -26.09 -13.50 -6.43
N PRO A 62 -26.39 -12.67 -7.44
CA PRO A 62 -26.35 -13.10 -8.84
C PRO A 62 -24.99 -13.64 -9.28
N ALA A 63 -23.89 -12.98 -8.89
CA ALA A 63 -22.54 -13.47 -9.18
C ALA A 63 -22.25 -14.79 -8.46
N ALA A 64 -22.64 -14.93 -7.19
CA ALA A 64 -22.46 -16.17 -6.43
C ALA A 64 -23.22 -17.34 -7.09
N LEU A 65 -24.47 -17.13 -7.52
CA LEU A 65 -25.24 -18.13 -8.26
C LEU A 65 -24.61 -18.44 -9.62
N GLY A 66 -24.12 -17.44 -10.34
CA GLY A 66 -23.41 -17.63 -11.60
C GLY A 66 -22.17 -18.52 -11.44
N LEU A 67 -21.37 -18.31 -10.39
CA LEU A 67 -20.22 -19.15 -10.06
C LEU A 67 -20.62 -20.62 -9.80
N VAL A 68 -21.72 -20.84 -9.07
CA VAL A 68 -22.25 -22.18 -8.80
C VAL A 68 -22.78 -22.83 -10.08
N GLN A 69 -23.56 -22.09 -10.88
CA GLN A 69 -24.16 -22.61 -12.11
C GLN A 69 -23.10 -22.99 -13.15
N TRP A 70 -22.06 -22.15 -13.30
CA TRP A 70 -20.92 -22.43 -14.19
C TRP A 70 -19.93 -23.43 -13.59
N ARG A 71 -20.24 -24.00 -12.42
CA ARG A 71 -19.41 -24.99 -11.71
C ARG A 71 -17.96 -24.52 -11.58
N VAL A 72 -17.78 -23.22 -11.33
CA VAL A 72 -16.45 -22.65 -11.15
C VAL A 72 -15.81 -23.30 -9.93
N SER A 73 -14.66 -23.93 -10.15
CA SER A 73 -13.95 -24.62 -9.08
C SER A 73 -13.68 -23.68 -7.90
N PRO A 74 -13.97 -24.12 -6.66
CA PRO A 74 -13.64 -23.37 -5.45
C PRO A 74 -12.19 -22.90 -5.35
N LEU A 75 -11.29 -23.63 -5.98
CA LEU A 75 -9.87 -23.31 -6.02
C LEU A 75 -9.60 -21.97 -6.70
N TRP A 76 -10.41 -21.51 -7.65
CA TRP A 76 -10.16 -20.24 -8.36
C TRP A 76 -10.33 -19.02 -7.47
N TYR A 77 -11.49 -18.87 -6.83
CA TYR A 77 -11.72 -17.74 -5.92
C TYR A 77 -10.93 -17.90 -4.62
N GLY A 78 -10.68 -19.13 -4.16
CA GLY A 78 -9.76 -19.40 -3.05
C GLY A 78 -8.33 -18.96 -3.37
N SER A 79 -7.81 -19.29 -4.56
CA SER A 79 -6.48 -18.87 -5.00
C SER A 79 -6.40 -17.36 -5.17
N LEU A 80 -7.41 -16.72 -5.77
CA LEU A 80 -7.48 -15.26 -5.87
C LEU A 80 -7.46 -14.61 -4.49
N PHE A 81 -8.22 -15.13 -3.53
CA PHE A 81 -8.21 -14.66 -2.15
C PHE A 81 -6.83 -14.80 -1.50
N VAL A 82 -6.17 -15.95 -1.67
CA VAL A 82 -4.81 -16.17 -1.16
C VAL A 82 -3.81 -15.20 -1.80
N ILE A 83 -3.87 -14.99 -3.12
CA ILE A 83 -3.01 -14.03 -3.83
C ILE A 83 -3.21 -12.62 -3.28
N LEU A 84 -4.47 -12.17 -3.16
CA LEU A 84 -4.79 -10.86 -2.59
C LEU A 84 -4.30 -10.76 -1.14
N LEU A 85 -4.46 -11.82 -0.35
CA LEU A 85 -3.94 -11.88 1.02
C LEU A 85 -2.41 -11.78 1.05
N LEU A 86 -1.68 -12.40 0.12
CA LEU A 86 -0.22 -12.32 0.06
C LEU A 86 0.30 -10.96 -0.44
N VAL A 87 -0.47 -10.25 -1.28
CA VAL A 87 -0.15 -8.89 -1.76
C VAL A 87 -0.46 -7.84 -0.69
N TYR A 88 -1.63 -7.93 -0.05
CA TYR A 88 -2.12 -6.97 0.92
C TYR A 88 -1.98 -7.46 2.37
N TRP A 89 -1.05 -8.39 2.60
CA TRP A 89 -0.84 -9.16 3.85
C TRP A 89 -0.95 -8.33 5.11
N ASN A 90 -0.38 -7.13 5.08
CA ASN A 90 -0.32 -6.27 6.25
C ASN A 90 -1.13 -4.98 6.12
N THR A 91 -1.82 -4.72 5.01
CA THR A 91 -2.55 -3.46 4.79
C THR A 91 -3.60 -3.22 5.87
N PHE A 92 -4.23 -4.29 6.40
CA PHE A 92 -5.19 -4.21 7.50
C PHE A 92 -4.58 -3.71 8.82
N ARG A 93 -3.27 -3.90 9.06
CA ARG A 93 -2.57 -3.45 10.29
C ARG A 93 -1.75 -2.18 10.05
N SER A 94 -0.98 -2.13 8.96
CA SER A 94 -0.06 -1.02 8.66
C SER A 94 -0.76 0.18 8.01
N ARG A 95 -1.93 -0.01 7.39
CA ARG A 95 -2.62 1.01 6.56
C ARG A 95 -1.73 1.60 5.46
N VAL A 96 -0.79 0.80 4.98
CA VAL A 96 0.05 1.12 3.82
C VAL A 96 -0.32 0.13 2.72
N PRO A 97 -1.07 0.55 1.69
CA PRO A 97 -1.26 -0.26 0.49
C PRO A 97 0.05 -0.32 -0.31
N LEU A 98 0.15 -1.27 -1.24
CA LEU A 98 1.30 -1.35 -2.14
C LEU A 98 1.33 -0.13 -3.06
N PHE A 99 2.31 0.75 -2.86
CA PHE A 99 2.60 1.86 -3.76
C PHE A 99 3.82 1.52 -4.61
N LEU A 100 3.69 1.71 -5.92
CA LEU A 100 4.77 1.47 -6.86
C LEU A 100 5.26 2.78 -7.46
N THR A 101 6.56 3.01 -7.38
CA THR A 101 7.25 4.13 -8.01
C THR A 101 7.21 3.97 -9.53
N ASN A 102 6.73 5.00 -10.22
CA ASN A 102 6.61 4.99 -11.68
C ASN A 102 7.96 5.36 -12.32
N HIS A 103 8.07 5.18 -13.64
CA HIS A 103 9.32 5.42 -14.35
C HIS A 103 9.80 6.88 -14.27
N ALA A 104 8.89 7.86 -14.35
CA ALA A 104 9.24 9.27 -14.27
C ALA A 104 9.88 9.63 -12.91
N THR A 105 9.25 9.20 -11.81
CA THR A 105 9.77 9.41 -10.45
C THR A 105 11.08 8.64 -10.23
N LEU A 106 11.19 7.43 -10.79
CA LEU A 106 12.40 6.63 -10.68
C LEU A 106 13.58 7.26 -11.42
N SER A 107 13.37 7.90 -12.58
CA SER A 107 14.43 8.64 -13.27
C SER A 107 14.99 9.77 -12.40
N VAL A 108 14.11 10.59 -11.83
CA VAL A 108 14.51 11.68 -10.91
C VAL A 108 15.20 11.14 -9.66
N LEU A 109 14.70 10.04 -9.09
CA LEU A 109 15.35 9.41 -7.93
C LEU A 109 16.78 8.98 -8.25
N LYS A 110 17.04 8.45 -9.45
CA LYS A 110 18.39 8.05 -9.86
C LYS A 110 19.31 9.25 -10.07
N GLU A 111 18.79 10.38 -10.53
CA GLU A 111 19.54 11.64 -10.58
C GLU A 111 19.95 12.06 -9.17
N VAL A 112 19.01 12.07 -8.22
CA VAL A 112 19.28 12.35 -6.80
C VAL A 112 20.32 11.40 -6.20
N VAL A 113 20.22 10.09 -6.50
CA VAL A 113 21.23 9.10 -6.05
C VAL A 113 22.60 9.41 -6.65
N GLY A 114 22.68 9.76 -7.94
CA GLY A 114 23.95 10.13 -8.59
C GLY A 114 24.56 11.41 -8.02
N GLU A 115 23.73 12.42 -7.71
CA GLU A 115 24.18 13.68 -7.09
C GLU A 115 24.71 13.46 -5.68
N ARG A 116 24.02 12.66 -4.87
CA ARG A 116 24.36 12.43 -3.46
C ARG A 116 25.42 11.33 -3.27
N SER A 117 25.61 10.45 -4.25
CA SER A 117 26.58 9.34 -4.22
C SER A 117 26.59 8.55 -2.89
N PRO A 118 25.43 8.06 -2.38
CA PRO A 118 25.38 7.33 -1.12
C PRO A 118 26.16 6.01 -1.23
N ARG A 119 26.84 5.55 -0.18
CA ARG A 119 27.43 4.20 -0.17
C ARG A 119 26.36 3.15 0.15
N CYS A 120 25.43 3.48 1.05
CA CYS A 120 24.31 2.63 1.40
C CYS A 120 22.96 3.31 1.12
N PHE A 121 22.16 2.67 0.25
CA PHE A 121 20.81 3.07 -0.10
C PHE A 121 19.78 2.08 0.47
N VAL A 122 18.86 2.56 1.30
CA VAL A 122 17.84 1.72 1.94
C VAL A 122 16.45 2.10 1.43
N ASP A 123 15.64 1.12 1.04
CA ASP A 123 14.23 1.30 0.64
C ASP A 123 13.30 0.64 1.68
N LEU A 124 12.49 1.47 2.33
CA LEU A 124 11.55 1.08 3.38
C LEU A 124 10.17 0.79 2.79
N GLY A 125 9.77 -0.48 2.80
CA GLY A 125 8.57 -0.93 2.10
C GLY A 125 8.82 -1.06 0.59
N CYS A 126 9.90 -1.76 0.23
CA CYS A 126 10.44 -1.78 -1.13
C CYS A 126 9.54 -2.46 -2.18
N GLY A 127 8.39 -3.03 -1.79
CA GLY A 127 7.42 -3.63 -2.68
C GLY A 127 8.04 -4.74 -3.54
N THR A 128 7.92 -4.60 -4.85
CA THR A 128 8.51 -5.54 -5.83
C THR A 128 10.00 -5.29 -6.09
N GLY A 129 10.68 -4.47 -5.28
CA GLY A 129 12.10 -4.15 -5.41
C GLY A 129 12.47 -3.38 -6.68
N SER A 130 11.50 -2.77 -7.38
CA SER A 130 11.75 -2.11 -8.67
C SER A 130 12.73 -0.94 -8.55
N VAL A 131 12.62 -0.16 -7.48
CA VAL A 131 13.54 0.96 -7.16
C VAL A 131 14.94 0.42 -6.89
N LEU A 132 15.09 -0.51 -5.94
CA LEU A 132 16.37 -1.09 -5.58
C LEU A 132 17.10 -1.73 -6.76
N VAL A 133 16.39 -2.50 -7.60
CA VAL A 133 16.98 -3.13 -8.78
C VAL A 133 17.46 -2.09 -9.79
N ALA A 134 16.72 -1.00 -9.97
CA ALA A 134 17.12 0.06 -10.88
C ALA A 134 18.32 0.86 -10.37
N VAL A 135 18.35 1.19 -9.07
CA VAL A 135 19.48 1.86 -8.42
C VAL A 135 20.72 0.96 -8.45
N ALA A 136 20.61 -0.29 -7.99
CA ALA A 136 21.73 -1.23 -7.93
C ALA A 136 22.37 -1.51 -9.30
N ARG A 137 21.58 -1.50 -10.38
CA ARG A 137 22.08 -1.66 -11.76
C ARG A 137 22.80 -0.42 -12.28
N GLN A 138 22.31 0.77 -11.93
CA GLN A 138 22.90 2.02 -12.41
C GLN A 138 24.15 2.41 -11.61
N PHE A 139 24.18 2.06 -10.32
CA PHE A 139 25.26 2.41 -9.39
C PHE A 139 25.78 1.13 -8.71
N PRO A 140 26.67 0.36 -9.37
CA PRO A 140 27.20 -0.90 -8.83
C PRO A 140 27.96 -0.76 -7.50
N GLU A 141 28.47 0.43 -7.22
CA GLU A 141 29.18 0.82 -6.00
C GLU A 141 28.27 1.04 -4.78
N VAL A 142 26.95 1.18 -5.00
CA VAL A 142 25.97 1.46 -3.95
C VAL A 142 25.42 0.16 -3.39
N GLU A 143 25.57 -0.07 -2.09
CA GLU A 143 24.91 -1.17 -1.40
C GLU A 143 23.43 -0.83 -1.18
N CYS A 144 22.56 -1.61 -1.83
CA CYS A 144 21.12 -1.43 -1.80
C CYS A 144 20.47 -2.45 -0.86
N MET A 145 19.70 -1.97 0.11
CA MET A 145 18.95 -2.81 1.05
C MET A 145 17.45 -2.50 1.04
N GLY A 146 16.63 -3.53 0.92
CA GLY A 146 15.17 -3.44 0.90
C GLY A 146 14.51 -4.21 2.01
N TYR A 147 13.46 -3.62 2.59
CA TYR A 147 12.63 -4.27 3.61
C TYR A 147 11.17 -4.29 3.15
N GLU A 148 10.60 -5.48 3.01
CA GLU A 148 9.20 -5.68 2.65
C GLU A 148 8.55 -6.71 3.58
N VAL A 149 7.30 -6.49 3.97
CA VAL A 149 6.52 -7.37 4.86
C VAL A 149 5.53 -8.25 4.10
N ALA A 150 5.13 -7.84 2.90
CA ALA A 150 4.21 -8.56 2.03
C ALA A 150 4.96 -9.68 1.29
N PRO A 151 4.60 -10.97 1.50
CA PRO A 151 5.35 -12.08 0.94
C PRO A 151 5.44 -12.09 -0.59
N LEU A 152 4.36 -11.74 -1.31
CA LEU A 152 4.38 -11.79 -2.78
C LEU A 152 5.21 -10.65 -3.41
N PRO A 153 5.04 -9.36 -3.01
CA PRO A 153 5.95 -8.30 -3.43
C PRO A 153 7.41 -8.60 -3.10
N TRP A 154 7.70 -9.07 -1.88
CA TRP A 154 9.05 -9.50 -1.50
C TRP A 154 9.61 -10.58 -2.42
N LEU A 155 8.83 -11.63 -2.71
CA LEU A 155 9.28 -12.73 -3.56
C LEU A 155 9.63 -12.22 -4.97
N LEU A 156 8.79 -11.34 -5.55
CA LEU A 156 9.06 -10.70 -6.82
C LEU A 156 10.34 -9.85 -6.76
N GLY A 157 10.51 -9.05 -5.70
CA GLY A 157 11.73 -8.28 -5.47
C GLY A 157 12.97 -9.15 -5.40
N LYS A 158 12.92 -10.22 -4.58
CA LYS A 158 14.01 -11.19 -4.43
C LYS A 158 14.39 -11.82 -5.77
N ILE A 159 13.43 -12.23 -6.59
CA ILE A 159 13.69 -12.79 -7.92
C ILE A 159 14.34 -11.74 -8.82
N ARG A 160 13.84 -10.50 -8.83
CA ARG A 160 14.36 -9.42 -9.67
C ARG A 160 15.75 -8.94 -9.26
N SER A 161 16.13 -9.09 -7.99
CA SER A 161 17.46 -8.79 -7.48
C SER A 161 18.44 -9.95 -7.60
N GLN A 162 18.01 -11.12 -8.10
CA GLN A 162 18.95 -12.22 -8.37
C GLN A 162 20.00 -11.77 -9.41
N GLY A 163 21.27 -12.06 -9.10
CA GLY A 163 22.41 -11.65 -9.92
C GLY A 163 22.92 -10.23 -9.66
N LEU A 164 22.32 -9.48 -8.74
CA LEU A 164 22.83 -8.16 -8.30
C LEU A 164 23.52 -8.31 -6.94
N PRO A 165 24.88 -8.36 -6.89
CA PRO A 165 25.60 -8.62 -5.64
C PRO A 165 25.46 -7.47 -4.61
N ASN A 166 25.17 -6.26 -5.10
CA ASN A 166 24.96 -5.06 -4.30
C ASN A 166 23.49 -4.83 -3.92
N CYS A 167 22.58 -5.80 -4.11
CA CYS A 167 21.15 -5.63 -3.81
C CYS A 167 20.59 -6.76 -2.95
N LYS A 168 20.10 -6.43 -1.76
CA LYS A 168 19.53 -7.39 -0.80
C LYS A 168 18.11 -6.98 -0.43
N ILE A 169 17.14 -7.89 -0.60
CA ILE A 169 15.73 -7.65 -0.25
C ILE A 169 15.27 -8.67 0.81
N LEU A 170 14.83 -8.16 1.96
CA LEU A 170 14.54 -8.94 3.16
C LEU A 170 13.03 -8.95 3.46
N LEU A 171 12.48 -10.13 3.73
CA LEU A 171 11.09 -10.30 4.16
C LEU A 171 11.00 -9.97 5.66
N ARG A 172 10.94 -8.67 5.98
CA ARG A 172 10.96 -8.18 7.36
C ARG A 172 10.33 -6.79 7.46
N SER A 173 9.77 -6.49 8.63
CA SER A 173 9.43 -5.11 8.98
C SER A 173 10.70 -4.28 9.15
N PHE A 174 10.73 -3.08 8.60
CA PHE A 174 11.84 -2.15 8.80
C PHE A 174 11.83 -1.46 10.18
N TRP A 175 10.70 -1.46 10.92
CA TRP A 175 10.60 -0.78 12.20
C TRP A 175 11.69 -1.19 13.22
N PRO A 176 12.00 -2.48 13.43
CA PRO A 176 13.07 -2.92 14.34
C PRO A 176 14.49 -2.85 13.75
N VAL A 177 14.64 -2.47 12.48
CA VAL A 177 15.94 -2.44 11.80
C VAL A 177 16.62 -1.10 12.10
N SER A 178 17.87 -1.11 12.54
CA SER A 178 18.64 0.13 12.74
C SER A 178 18.97 0.79 11.39
N LEU A 179 18.83 2.12 11.31
CA LEU A 179 19.19 2.91 10.13
C LEU A 179 20.58 3.59 10.22
N SER A 180 21.39 3.24 11.23
CA SER A 180 22.68 3.92 11.51
C SER A 180 23.79 3.71 10.49
N HIS A 181 23.54 2.90 9.46
CA HIS A 181 24.47 2.61 8.38
C HIS A 181 23.99 3.16 7.03
N ALA A 182 22.80 3.77 6.99
CA ALA A 182 22.17 4.22 5.76
C ALA A 182 22.53 5.67 5.46
N ASP A 183 23.19 5.92 4.32
CA ASP A 183 23.51 7.27 3.85
C ASP A 183 22.31 7.90 3.14
N MET A 184 21.48 7.07 2.53
CA MET A 184 20.23 7.48 1.91
C MET A 184 19.12 6.49 2.25
N VAL A 185 18.01 7.00 2.76
CA VAL A 185 16.80 6.21 3.01
C VAL A 185 15.69 6.72 2.10
N TYR A 186 15.03 5.82 1.38
CA TYR A 186 13.88 6.09 0.53
C TYR A 186 12.62 5.45 1.11
N ALA A 187 11.49 6.14 1.02
CA ALA A 187 10.19 5.60 1.39
C ALA A 187 9.07 6.06 0.46
N PHE A 188 8.22 5.12 0.04
CA PHE A 188 6.94 5.39 -0.60
C PHE A 188 5.81 4.61 0.09
N LEU A 189 5.40 5.12 1.26
CA LEU A 189 4.43 4.48 2.14
C LEU A 189 3.05 5.16 2.01
N SER A 190 2.40 5.52 3.11
CA SER A 190 1.20 6.35 3.15
C SER A 190 1.42 7.52 4.13
N PRO A 191 0.53 8.52 4.22
CA PRO A 191 0.69 9.62 5.17
C PRO A 191 0.72 9.18 6.64
N VAL A 192 -0.02 8.11 6.97
CA VAL A 192 -0.24 7.65 8.34
C VAL A 192 1.06 7.34 9.11
N PRO A 193 2.02 6.55 8.58
CA PRO A 193 3.27 6.27 9.27
C PRO A 193 4.28 7.42 9.26
N MET A 194 4.05 8.55 8.57
CA MET A 194 5.13 9.48 8.23
C MET A 194 5.75 10.18 9.42
N SER A 195 4.96 10.64 10.39
CA SER A 195 5.48 11.27 11.61
C SER A 195 6.33 10.29 12.43
N ARG A 196 5.89 9.03 12.56
CA ARG A 196 6.65 8.00 13.28
C ARG A 196 7.92 7.60 12.51
N LEU A 197 7.84 7.53 11.19
CA LEU A 197 9.01 7.23 10.37
C LEU A 197 10.05 8.33 10.50
N TRP A 198 9.63 9.59 10.51
CA TRP A 198 10.54 10.71 10.71
C TRP A 198 11.27 10.65 12.05
N GLN A 199 10.57 10.35 13.14
CA GLN A 199 11.22 10.17 14.46
C GLN A 199 12.33 9.11 14.41
N LYS A 200 12.09 7.99 13.72
CA LYS A 200 13.08 6.93 13.55
C LYS A 200 14.27 7.39 12.70
N VAL A 201 13.98 8.00 11.55
CA VAL A 201 14.98 8.51 10.60
C VAL A 201 15.89 9.55 11.27
N ALA A 202 15.30 10.56 11.90
CA ALA A 202 16.03 11.64 12.55
C ALA A 202 16.86 11.18 13.76
N GLN A 203 16.44 10.10 14.42
CA GLN A 203 17.16 9.55 15.57
C GLN A 203 18.29 8.60 15.17
N GLU A 204 18.08 7.80 14.12
CA GLU A 204 18.97 6.67 13.83
C GLU A 204 19.90 6.89 12.65
N MET A 205 19.54 7.73 11.67
CA MET A 205 20.39 7.94 10.50
C MET A 205 21.60 8.82 10.85
N PRO A 206 22.77 8.57 10.22
CA PRO A 206 23.97 9.39 10.43
C PRO A 206 23.75 10.86 10.04
N GLU A 207 24.49 11.76 10.66
CA GLU A 207 24.53 13.16 10.23
C GLU A 207 25.06 13.28 8.79
N GLY A 208 24.49 14.20 8.00
CA GLY A 208 24.83 14.37 6.59
C GLY A 208 24.21 13.34 5.65
N SER A 209 23.51 12.34 6.18
CA SER A 209 22.65 11.44 5.39
C SER A 209 21.38 12.14 4.92
N VAL A 210 20.63 11.52 4.01
CA VAL A 210 19.41 12.09 3.43
C VAL A 210 18.25 11.11 3.44
N PHE A 211 17.10 11.58 3.91
CA PHE A 211 15.84 10.86 3.79
C PHE A 211 15.03 11.39 2.61
N VAL A 212 14.56 10.50 1.74
CA VAL A 212 13.80 10.80 0.54
C VAL A 212 12.40 10.21 0.66
N SER A 213 11.40 11.08 0.80
CA SER A 213 9.99 10.68 0.81
C SER A 213 9.35 10.91 -0.56
N ASN A 214 8.70 9.89 -1.11
CA ASN A 214 7.97 10.01 -2.36
C ASN A 214 6.50 10.38 -2.11
N SER A 215 6.06 11.49 -2.73
CA SER A 215 4.70 12.03 -2.77
C SER A 215 4.10 12.47 -1.43
N PHE A 216 4.63 12.02 -0.30
CA PHE A 216 4.09 12.32 1.02
C PHE A 216 5.07 13.17 1.84
N VAL A 217 4.66 14.38 2.17
CA VAL A 217 5.41 15.26 3.06
C VAL A 217 5.32 14.74 4.50
N VAL A 218 6.43 14.79 5.23
CA VAL A 218 6.46 14.58 6.68
C VAL A 218 5.76 15.76 7.38
N PRO A 219 4.70 15.51 8.17
CA PRO A 219 4.02 16.59 8.90
C PRO A 219 4.98 17.37 9.81
N ASP A 220 4.76 18.69 9.88
CA ASP A 220 5.47 19.61 10.79
C ASP A 220 7.00 19.60 10.65
N THR A 221 7.51 19.20 9.48
CA THR A 221 8.95 19.09 9.20
C THR A 221 9.28 19.73 7.86
N HIS A 222 10.28 20.61 7.84
CA HIS A 222 10.78 21.23 6.62
C HIS A 222 11.67 20.26 5.84
N PHE A 223 11.40 20.13 4.53
CA PHE A 223 12.29 19.45 3.60
C PHE A 223 13.33 20.44 3.07
N SER A 224 14.54 19.95 2.79
CA SER A 224 15.65 20.73 2.23
C SER A 224 15.45 21.07 0.76
N SER A 225 14.92 20.11 0.00
CA SER A 225 14.67 20.26 -1.43
C SER A 225 13.54 19.36 -1.90
N GLN A 226 13.01 19.67 -3.08
CA GLN A 226 11.98 18.87 -3.73
C GLN A 226 12.27 18.73 -5.22
N TYR A 227 11.95 17.57 -5.78
CA TYR A 227 12.10 17.29 -7.20
C TYR A 227 10.77 16.76 -7.74
N ALA A 228 10.19 17.46 -8.72
CA ALA A 228 8.97 17.02 -9.38
C ALA A 228 9.32 15.98 -10.46
N ALA A 229 8.57 14.88 -10.50
CA ALA A 229 8.63 13.94 -11.61
C ALA A 229 8.17 14.62 -12.91
N SER A 230 8.73 14.21 -14.05
CA SER A 230 8.44 14.81 -15.36
C SER A 230 6.96 14.68 -15.80
N ASP A 231 6.22 13.73 -15.23
CA ASP A 231 4.78 13.57 -15.47
C ASP A 231 3.90 14.49 -14.60
N GLY A 232 4.50 15.25 -13.67
CA GLY A 232 3.83 16.17 -12.76
C GLY A 232 2.95 15.51 -11.70
N GLN A 233 2.89 14.17 -11.65
CA GLN A 233 1.98 13.45 -10.74
C GLN A 233 2.58 13.22 -9.35
N ARG A 234 3.90 13.28 -9.24
CA ARG A 234 4.63 12.91 -8.03
C ARG A 234 5.81 13.83 -7.78
N THR A 235 6.16 13.97 -6.52
CA THR A 235 7.26 14.81 -6.04
C THR A 235 8.08 14.02 -5.03
N LEU A 236 9.41 14.10 -5.15
CA LEU A 236 10.34 13.63 -4.13
C LEU A 236 10.63 14.78 -3.17
N TYR A 237 10.50 14.54 -1.87
CA TYR A 237 10.86 15.47 -0.81
C TYR A 237 12.11 14.95 -0.10
N LEU A 238 13.17 15.76 -0.04
CA LEU A 238 14.43 15.39 0.59
C LEU A 238 14.58 16.09 1.94
N TYR A 239 14.99 15.35 2.95
CA TYR A 239 15.25 15.83 4.29
C TYR A 239 16.69 15.48 4.64
N ASP A 240 17.57 16.48 4.67
CA ASP A 240 18.95 16.25 5.12
C ASP A 240 18.98 16.10 6.65
N ILE A 241 19.70 15.08 7.13
CA ILE A 241 19.88 14.88 8.58
C ILE A 241 20.96 15.85 9.05
N PRO A 242 20.61 16.83 9.91
CA PRO A 242 21.52 17.93 10.23
C PRO A 242 22.77 17.42 10.94
N HIS A 243 23.92 18.02 10.61
CA HIS A 243 25.10 17.93 11.46
C HIS A 243 24.79 18.55 12.82
N GLY A 244 25.27 17.95 13.90
CA GLY A 244 24.84 18.11 15.30
C GLY A 244 24.81 19.54 15.91
N GLU A 245 25.01 20.59 15.13
CA GLU A 245 24.94 21.99 15.58
C GLU A 245 23.67 22.75 15.14
N ALA A 246 22.92 22.28 14.12
CA ALA A 246 21.76 23.03 13.60
C ALA A 246 20.44 22.78 14.37
N ALA A 247 20.36 21.74 15.20
CA ALA A 247 19.13 21.34 15.90
C ALA A 247 18.72 22.27 17.06
N LEU A 248 19.60 23.17 17.51
CA LEU A 248 19.35 24.07 18.65
C LEU A 248 18.99 25.51 18.25
N SER A 249 19.14 25.89 16.98
CA SER A 249 18.84 27.25 16.49
C SER A 249 17.34 27.47 16.17
N GLY A 250 16.58 26.40 15.88
CA GLY A 250 15.17 26.50 15.49
C GLY A 250 14.17 26.70 16.63
N ARG A 251 14.61 26.71 17.90
CA ARG A 251 13.74 26.85 19.09
C ARG A 251 13.63 28.28 19.65
N GLN A 252 14.24 29.30 19.04
CA GLN A 252 14.26 30.67 19.59
C GLN A 252 13.57 31.76 18.75
N LEU A 253 12.86 31.44 17.67
CA LEU A 253 12.06 32.43 16.92
C LEU A 253 10.58 32.08 17.02
N GLY A 254 10.02 32.32 18.20
CA GLY A 254 8.60 32.09 18.52
C GLY A 254 8.29 32.53 19.94
N ALA A 255 8.59 33.80 20.24
CA ALA A 255 8.05 34.54 21.38
C ALA A 255 7.32 35.77 20.84
#